data_AF-A0A665VJP4-F1
#
_entry.id   AF-A0A665VJP4-F1
#
_cell.length_a   1.000
_cell.length_b   1.000
_cell.length_c   1.000
_cell.angle_alpha   90.00
_cell.angle_beta   90.00
_cell.angle_gamma   90.00
#
_symmetry.space_group_name_H-M   'P 1'
#
loop_
_entity.id
_entity.type
_entity.pdbx_description
1 polymer ?
#
loop_
_entity_poly.entity_id
_entity_poly.type
_entity_poly.pdbx_seq_one_letter_code
_entity_poly.pdbx_strand_id
1 'polypeptide(L)'
;MSFLEKPAPGRVLLDDTVPLTAVIEASQNLQSHTEYIIRVQRGVSSDNNWQGNVKVFLSVSLQVCGISLPLPPKKLIGNMDREFIAERQRGLQAYLDSITQHPLLSSSLPVKKFLDPNNYCANYTEIALQQVSMFFRSDLKWEVLEPLRDIGWRIRKKYFLIKNKEQPKERYLLSWVDLGPDKFLSDKDLQSAMKLLTSLSTPYLCPLLFSSTSESSALLIRPFSEKGSLRDHICKVKPRESYLKKYGNPKNSQGLELSDIKLYGRQILEGLKLLHDGCIFYGHLHASNVIVDGGVCRLMDVENGMLGVPSVLRPSFTQLRKINVLSIDVFCFGHLLYEMTYGRPPDRVPVDQFPPAPYTAVVSVLQSILSTEACKSKMPTVSELIQTSLFSDVQLQHSEKLQIKVPSRLKEALKTAKESLEKRLQEEQRVLHQHRRLTRAQSHHGSEEEKKRRKILARKVVQKHPKTPTYPMIPLPHAPPLPLPHPPQVSLSVCQGRIGQTVVCLRGSITNCVANFKGLSCLFFMRNLHV
;
A
#
# COMPACT_ATOMS: atom_id res chain seq x y z
N MET A 1 23.63 22.75 1.64
CA MET A 1 22.29 22.30 2.08
C MET A 1 21.26 23.16 1.38
N SER A 2 20.63 22.65 0.31
CA SER A 2 19.55 23.37 -0.37
C SER A 2 18.27 23.24 0.45
N PHE A 3 17.65 24.37 0.78
CA PHE A 3 16.30 24.44 1.31
C PHE A 3 15.36 23.69 0.35
N LEU A 4 14.87 22.52 0.74
CA LEU A 4 13.81 21.85 0.00
C LEU A 4 12.54 22.71 0.10
N GLU A 5 12.06 23.20 -1.04
CA GLU A 5 10.74 23.83 -1.14
C GLU A 5 9.67 22.91 -0.55
N LYS A 6 8.80 23.50 0.28
CA LYS A 6 7.66 22.80 0.89
C LYS A 6 6.80 22.16 -0.21
N PRO A 7 6.48 20.85 -0.15
CA PRO A 7 5.46 20.29 -1.01
C PRO A 7 4.11 20.94 -0.70
N ALA A 8 3.38 21.38 -1.72
CA ALA A 8 1.99 21.80 -1.58
C ALA A 8 1.14 20.65 -0.98
N PRO A 9 0.05 20.94 -0.24
CA PRO A 9 -0.92 19.92 0.16
C PRO A 9 -1.36 19.10 -1.08
N GLY A 10 -1.20 17.77 -1.03
CA GLY A 10 -1.48 16.88 -2.16
C GLY A 10 -0.34 16.74 -3.19
N ARG A 11 0.87 17.28 -2.98
CA ARG A 11 2.06 16.90 -3.78
C ARG A 11 2.40 15.43 -3.44
N VAL A 12 2.60 14.60 -4.47
CA VAL A 12 2.61 13.13 -4.38
C VAL A 12 3.65 12.62 -3.38
N LEU A 13 3.20 12.42 -2.13
CA LEU A 13 3.88 11.56 -1.19
C LEU A 13 3.79 10.12 -1.70
N LEU A 14 4.77 9.31 -1.34
CA LEU A 14 4.80 7.92 -1.77
C LEU A 14 3.56 7.17 -1.26
N ASP A 15 2.77 6.61 -2.17
CA ASP A 15 1.70 5.70 -1.81
C ASP A 15 2.25 4.26 -1.72
N ASP A 16 2.38 3.76 -0.49
CA ASP A 16 2.89 2.43 -0.20
C ASP A 16 1.97 1.30 -0.70
N THR A 17 0.69 1.59 -0.95
CA THR A 17 -0.29 0.60 -1.45
C THR A 17 -0.20 0.38 -2.96
N VAL A 18 0.50 1.25 -3.70
CA VAL A 18 0.71 1.03 -5.13
C VAL A 18 1.58 -0.22 -5.31
N PRO A 19 1.11 -1.22 -6.08
CA PRO A 19 1.82 -2.49 -6.23
C PRO A 19 3.16 -2.28 -6.95
N LEU A 20 4.15 -3.09 -6.55
CA LEU A 20 5.41 -3.22 -7.29
C LEU A 20 5.36 -4.54 -8.05
N THR A 21 5.77 -4.51 -9.31
CA THR A 21 6.03 -5.71 -10.13
C THR A 21 7.52 -5.80 -10.41
N ALA A 22 8.04 -7.01 -10.57
CA ALA A 22 9.46 -7.24 -10.78
C ALA A 22 9.66 -8.32 -11.84
N VAL A 23 10.47 -8.03 -12.86
CA VAL A 23 10.75 -8.95 -13.96
C VAL A 23 12.25 -9.03 -14.18
N ILE A 24 12.78 -10.26 -14.28
CA ILE A 24 14.18 -10.49 -14.63
C ILE A 24 14.34 -10.32 -16.14
N GLU A 25 15.12 -9.32 -16.55
CA GLU A 25 15.32 -9.00 -17.97
C GLU A 25 16.56 -9.65 -18.55
N ALA A 26 17.60 -9.79 -17.73
CA ALA A 26 18.89 -10.30 -18.15
C ALA A 26 19.66 -10.91 -16.97
N SER A 27 20.73 -11.61 -17.30
CA SER A 27 21.73 -12.10 -16.35
C SER A 27 23.12 -11.76 -16.86
N GLN A 28 24.03 -11.40 -15.96
CA GLN A 28 25.43 -11.16 -16.28
C GLN A 28 26.32 -12.11 -15.47
N ASN A 29 27.30 -12.71 -16.14
CA ASN A 29 28.29 -13.55 -15.50
C ASN A 29 29.47 -12.70 -15.06
N LEU A 30 29.66 -12.58 -13.75
CA LEU A 30 30.87 -12.04 -13.15
C LEU A 30 31.80 -13.20 -12.78
N GLN A 31 33.09 -12.90 -12.58
CA GLN A 31 34.14 -13.92 -12.37
C GLN A 31 33.86 -14.91 -11.23
N SER A 32 33.02 -14.56 -10.27
CA SER A 32 32.68 -15.41 -9.11
C SER A 32 31.19 -15.78 -8.98
N HIS A 33 30.29 -15.12 -9.71
CA HIS A 33 28.84 -15.33 -9.58
C HIS A 33 28.06 -14.76 -10.77
N THR A 34 26.84 -15.26 -10.97
CA THR A 34 25.87 -14.68 -11.91
C THR A 34 24.98 -13.67 -11.17
N GLU A 35 24.91 -12.45 -11.68
CA GLU A 35 23.94 -11.43 -11.23
C GLU A 35 22.75 -11.41 -12.17
N TYR A 36 21.56 -11.20 -11.62
CA TYR A 36 20.32 -11.04 -12.39
C TYR A 36 19.89 -9.57 -12.33
N ILE A 37 19.58 -9.02 -13.50
CA ILE A 37 19.08 -7.65 -13.67
C ILE A 37 17.56 -7.70 -13.60
N ILE A 38 17.00 -7.02 -12.61
CA ILE A 38 15.57 -6.94 -12.38
C ILE A 38 15.09 -5.55 -12.77
N ARG A 39 14.07 -5.49 -13.61
CA ARG A 39 13.26 -4.28 -13.78
C ARG A 39 12.11 -4.32 -12.80
N VAL A 40 12.05 -3.31 -11.95
CA VAL A 40 10.95 -3.08 -11.01
C VAL A 40 10.08 -1.97 -11.56
N GLN A 41 8.76 -2.13 -11.48
CA GLN A 41 7.79 -1.14 -11.91
C GLN A 41 6.75 -0.89 -10.81
N ARG A 42 6.46 0.38 -10.54
CA ARG A 42 5.45 0.82 -9.57
C ARG A 42 4.16 1.20 -10.28
N GLY A 43 3.09 0.46 -9.99
CA GLY A 43 1.79 0.64 -10.63
C GLY A 43 1.84 0.33 -12.13
N VAL A 44 0.91 0.91 -12.88
CA VAL A 44 0.72 0.58 -14.31
C VAL A 44 1.41 1.56 -15.27
N SER A 45 1.99 2.64 -14.76
CA SER A 45 2.71 3.60 -15.60
C SER A 45 4.03 2.97 -16.07
N SER A 46 4.26 2.98 -17.39
CA SER A 46 5.52 2.53 -17.98
C SER A 46 6.69 3.39 -17.53
N ASP A 47 6.46 4.65 -17.19
CA ASP A 47 7.55 5.60 -16.91
C ASP A 47 8.03 5.50 -15.45
N ASN A 48 7.30 4.76 -14.61
CA ASN A 48 7.62 4.54 -13.21
C ASN A 48 8.30 3.17 -13.00
N ASN A 49 9.45 2.99 -13.65
CA ASN A 49 10.25 1.78 -13.55
C ASN A 49 11.74 2.10 -13.36
N TRP A 50 12.47 1.16 -12.78
CA TRP A 50 13.92 1.23 -12.61
C TRP A 50 14.53 -0.17 -12.66
N GLN A 51 15.83 -0.24 -12.94
CA GLN A 51 16.59 -1.48 -12.89
C GLN A 51 17.39 -1.56 -11.58
N GLY A 52 17.50 -2.77 -11.05
CA GLY A 52 18.34 -3.09 -9.90
C GLY A 52 18.99 -4.46 -10.05
N ASN A 53 20.15 -4.63 -9.44
CA ASN A 53 20.86 -5.92 -9.40
C ASN A 53 20.51 -6.66 -8.11
N VAL A 54 20.14 -7.93 -8.22
CA VAL A 54 19.89 -8.76 -7.03
C VAL A 54 21.09 -9.61 -6.69
N LYS A 55 21.63 -9.34 -5.49
CA LYS A 55 22.72 -10.10 -4.86
C LYS A 55 22.24 -11.00 -3.72
N VAL A 56 21.11 -10.68 -3.07
CA VAL A 56 20.69 -11.28 -1.79
C VAL A 56 19.24 -11.74 -1.85
N PHE A 57 18.99 -12.94 -1.30
CA PHE A 57 17.65 -13.50 -1.14
C PHE A 57 16.94 -12.93 0.08
N LEU A 58 15.70 -12.46 -0.11
CA LEU A 58 14.84 -11.96 0.98
C LEU A 58 14.27 -13.08 1.87
N SER A 59 14.54 -14.36 1.55
CA SER A 59 13.88 -15.51 2.18
C SER A 59 14.00 -15.54 3.70
N VAL A 60 15.17 -15.19 4.26
CA VAL A 60 15.39 -15.17 5.72
C VAL A 60 14.46 -14.16 6.41
N SER A 61 14.32 -12.95 5.87
CA SER A 61 13.44 -11.92 6.44
C SER A 61 11.96 -12.28 6.35
N LEU A 62 11.58 -13.16 5.43
CA LEU A 62 10.20 -13.60 5.25
C LEU A 62 9.88 -14.91 5.99
N GLN A 63 10.85 -15.66 6.50
CA GLN A 63 10.58 -16.93 7.22
C GLN A 63 9.57 -16.76 8.36
N VAL A 64 9.56 -15.61 9.02
CA VAL A 64 8.63 -15.29 10.12
C VAL A 64 7.16 -15.40 9.74
N CYS A 65 6.80 -15.25 8.46
CA CYS A 65 5.41 -15.29 8.01
C CYS A 65 4.85 -16.71 7.86
N GLY A 66 5.70 -17.74 7.84
CA GLY A 66 5.27 -19.13 7.66
C GLY A 66 4.62 -19.46 6.31
N ILE A 67 4.72 -18.56 5.33
CA ILE A 67 4.26 -18.79 3.94
C ILE A 67 5.32 -19.61 3.21
N SER A 68 4.90 -20.67 2.53
CA SER A 68 5.77 -21.47 1.68
C SER A 68 6.08 -20.70 0.39
N LEU A 69 7.32 -20.25 0.24
CA LEU A 69 7.79 -19.52 -0.95
C LEU A 69 8.56 -20.46 -1.87
N PRO A 70 8.35 -20.41 -3.20
CA PRO A 70 9.12 -21.20 -4.15
C PRO A 70 10.56 -20.69 -4.16
N LEU A 71 11.49 -21.46 -3.60
CA LEU A 71 12.90 -21.11 -3.63
C LEU A 71 13.53 -21.60 -4.93
N PRO A 72 14.38 -20.79 -5.59
CA PRO A 72 15.07 -21.24 -6.78
C PRO A 72 16.07 -22.37 -6.45
N PRO A 73 16.38 -23.23 -7.43
CA PRO A 73 17.33 -24.32 -7.26
C PRO A 73 18.72 -23.80 -6.86
N LYS A 74 19.40 -24.54 -5.98
CA LYS A 74 20.80 -24.31 -5.58
C LYS A 74 21.68 -25.43 -6.11
N LYS A 75 22.84 -25.08 -6.68
CA LYS A 75 23.92 -26.03 -7.02
C LYS A 75 25.19 -25.65 -6.27
N LEU A 76 25.99 -26.65 -5.91
CA LEU A 76 27.31 -26.51 -5.29
C LEU A 76 28.44 -26.54 -6.34
N ILE A 77 28.21 -27.16 -7.51
CA ILE A 77 29.16 -27.30 -8.63
C ILE A 77 28.41 -27.04 -9.94
N GLY A 78 29.04 -26.36 -10.92
CA GLY A 78 28.43 -26.08 -12.23
C GLY A 78 27.47 -24.88 -12.24
N ASN A 79 27.69 -23.89 -11.37
CA ASN A 79 26.76 -22.79 -11.14
C ASN A 79 26.67 -21.75 -12.28
N MET A 80 27.52 -21.87 -13.29
CA MET A 80 27.59 -20.98 -14.46
C MET A 80 27.14 -21.67 -15.77
N ASP A 81 26.67 -22.92 -15.67
CA ASP A 81 26.11 -23.66 -16.79
C ASP A 81 24.85 -22.96 -17.33
N ARG A 82 24.69 -22.89 -18.66
CA ARG A 82 23.65 -22.07 -19.30
C ARG A 82 22.26 -22.57 -18.96
N GLU A 83 22.08 -23.88 -18.97
CA GLU A 83 20.85 -24.57 -18.60
C GLU A 83 20.47 -24.28 -17.15
N PHE A 84 21.46 -24.32 -16.24
CA PHE A 84 21.25 -24.00 -14.82
C PHE A 84 20.93 -22.52 -14.61
N ILE A 85 21.61 -21.60 -15.29
CA ILE A 85 21.31 -20.16 -15.20
C ILE A 85 19.86 -19.90 -15.64
N ALA A 86 19.40 -20.53 -16.72
CA ALA A 86 18.03 -20.41 -17.22
C ALA A 86 17.00 -21.05 -16.28
N GLU A 87 17.29 -22.22 -15.71
CA GLU A 87 16.46 -22.86 -14.69
C GLU A 87 16.33 -21.99 -13.43
N ARG A 88 17.45 -21.49 -12.92
CA ARG A 88 17.51 -20.60 -11.76
C ARG A 88 16.81 -19.27 -12.03
N GLN A 89 16.93 -18.71 -13.23
CA GLN A 89 16.19 -17.51 -13.65
C GLN A 89 14.68 -17.73 -13.56
N ARG A 90 14.17 -18.87 -14.05
CA ARG A 90 12.74 -19.23 -13.93
C ARG A 90 12.31 -19.37 -12.47
N GLY A 91 13.11 -20.05 -11.65
CA GLY A 91 12.85 -20.18 -10.22
C GLY A 91 12.84 -18.83 -9.48
N LEU A 92 13.76 -17.93 -9.85
CA LEU A 92 13.82 -16.57 -9.29
C LEU A 92 12.61 -15.74 -9.71
N GLN A 93 12.17 -15.84 -10.97
CA GLN A 93 10.96 -15.14 -11.43
C GLN A 93 9.73 -15.63 -10.67
N ALA A 94 9.58 -16.95 -10.49
CA ALA A 94 8.48 -17.51 -9.71
C ALA A 94 8.49 -17.04 -8.24
N TYR A 95 9.68 -16.88 -7.65
CA TYR A 95 9.83 -16.28 -6.32
C TYR A 95 9.38 -14.81 -6.29
N LEU A 96 9.82 -13.99 -7.26
CA LEU A 96 9.43 -12.58 -7.37
C LEU A 96 7.92 -12.43 -7.56
N ASP A 97 7.33 -13.25 -8.43
CA ASP A 97 5.89 -13.29 -8.67
C ASP A 97 5.14 -13.63 -7.38
N SER A 98 5.61 -14.63 -6.63
CA SER A 98 5.01 -15.03 -5.36
C SER A 98 5.00 -13.88 -4.33
N ILE A 99 6.13 -13.20 -4.12
CA ILE A 99 6.20 -12.11 -3.11
C ILE A 99 5.49 -10.83 -3.55
N THR A 100 5.42 -10.55 -4.85
CA THR A 100 4.77 -9.34 -5.39
C THR A 100 3.26 -9.49 -5.56
N GLN A 101 2.77 -10.71 -5.76
CA GLN A 101 1.33 -11.00 -5.88
C GLN A 101 0.66 -11.31 -4.55
N HIS A 102 1.41 -11.76 -3.54
CA HIS A 102 0.83 -12.06 -2.22
C HIS A 102 0.46 -10.77 -1.45
N PRO A 103 -0.82 -10.52 -1.10
CA PRO A 103 -1.27 -9.23 -0.54
C PRO A 103 -0.53 -8.78 0.73
N LEU A 104 -0.17 -9.70 1.62
CA LEU A 104 0.57 -9.38 2.84
C LEU A 104 2.06 -9.10 2.59
N LEU A 105 2.67 -9.81 1.65
CA LEU A 105 4.12 -9.73 1.42
C LEU A 105 4.46 -8.51 0.58
N SER A 106 3.68 -8.24 -0.47
CA SER A 106 3.90 -7.14 -1.41
C SER A 106 3.81 -5.75 -0.74
N SER A 107 3.07 -5.66 0.37
CA SER A 107 2.96 -4.45 1.21
C SER A 107 3.94 -4.40 2.38
N SER A 108 4.77 -5.44 2.57
CA SER A 108 5.69 -5.51 3.70
C SER A 108 6.96 -4.70 3.47
N LEU A 109 7.52 -4.12 4.55
CA LEU A 109 8.78 -3.36 4.47
C LEU A 109 9.94 -4.19 3.88
N PRO A 110 10.15 -5.48 4.24
CA PRO A 110 11.22 -6.28 3.63
C PRO A 110 11.11 -6.33 2.10
N VAL A 111 9.92 -6.57 1.55
CA VAL A 111 9.70 -6.65 0.09
C VAL A 111 9.84 -5.28 -0.56
N LYS A 112 9.21 -4.25 0.02
CA LYS A 112 9.31 -2.88 -0.51
C LYS A 112 10.74 -2.36 -0.51
N LYS A 113 11.51 -2.61 0.56
CA LYS A 113 12.94 -2.25 0.66
C LYS A 113 13.81 -3.03 -0.29
N PHE A 114 13.49 -4.30 -0.54
CA PHE A 114 14.20 -5.13 -1.51
C PHE A 114 14.01 -4.62 -2.95
N LEU A 115 12.79 -4.23 -3.31
CA LEU A 115 12.45 -3.80 -4.67
C LEU A 115 12.71 -2.30 -4.92
N ASP A 116 12.64 -1.47 -3.89
CA ASP A 116 12.78 0.00 -3.95
C ASP A 116 13.59 0.54 -2.76
N PRO A 117 14.89 0.23 -2.67
CA PRO A 117 15.71 0.64 -1.53
C PRO A 117 15.76 2.16 -1.35
N ASN A 118 15.69 2.95 -2.43
CA ASN A 118 15.77 4.41 -2.37
C ASN A 118 14.62 5.02 -1.56
N ASN A 119 13.41 4.49 -1.71
CA ASN A 119 12.24 5.01 -0.99
C ASN A 119 12.02 4.37 0.40
N TYR A 120 12.69 3.25 0.70
CA TYR A 120 12.49 2.44 1.90
C TYR A 120 13.79 2.14 2.69
N CYS A 121 14.85 2.91 2.50
CA CYS A 121 16.12 2.73 3.21
C CYS A 121 16.07 3.22 4.67
N ALA A 122 15.19 4.17 4.98
CA ALA A 122 15.13 4.87 6.26
C ALA A 122 14.85 3.93 7.45
N ASN A 123 15.44 4.27 8.61
CA ASN A 123 15.12 3.62 9.88
C ASN A 123 13.91 4.30 10.53
N TYR A 124 12.71 3.95 10.06
CA TYR A 124 11.46 4.55 10.54
C TYR A 124 11.25 4.43 12.05
N THR A 125 11.72 3.34 12.68
CA THR A 125 11.59 3.13 14.12
C THR A 125 12.42 4.13 14.92
N GLU A 126 13.65 4.39 14.46
CA GLU A 126 14.55 5.36 15.10
C GLU A 126 14.04 6.79 14.93
N ILE A 127 13.58 7.14 13.72
CA ILE A 127 12.93 8.44 13.44
C ILE A 127 11.73 8.64 14.37
N ALA A 128 10.85 7.64 14.45
CA ALA A 128 9.68 7.69 15.32
C ALA A 128 10.07 7.83 16.80
N LEU A 129 11.05 7.06 17.28
CA LEU A 129 11.51 7.13 18.66
C LEU A 129 12.08 8.51 19.01
N GLN A 130 12.85 9.12 18.09
CA GLN A 130 13.36 10.48 18.28
C GLN A 130 12.23 11.49 18.42
N GLN A 131 11.22 11.45 17.54
CA GLN A 131 10.06 12.35 17.57
C GLN A 131 9.22 12.18 18.84
N VAL A 132 8.96 10.92 19.24
CA VAL A 132 8.24 10.59 20.48
C VAL A 132 9.02 11.08 21.70
N SER A 133 10.34 10.89 21.72
CA SER A 133 11.19 11.35 22.82
C SER A 133 11.18 12.88 22.94
N MET A 134 11.19 13.61 21.82
CA MET A 134 11.06 15.07 21.83
C MET A 134 9.72 15.51 22.40
N PHE A 135 8.62 14.85 22.02
CA PHE A 135 7.30 15.15 22.56
C PHE A 135 7.21 14.89 24.08
N PHE A 136 7.72 13.76 24.57
CA PHE A 136 7.68 13.43 26.00
C PHE A 136 8.55 14.32 26.88
N ARG A 137 9.55 15.03 26.32
CA ARG A 137 10.27 16.09 27.07
C ARG A 137 9.36 17.26 27.44
N SER A 138 8.31 17.52 26.64
CA SER A 138 7.33 18.57 26.90
C SER A 138 6.14 18.11 27.76
N ASP A 139 5.91 16.79 27.87
CA ASP A 139 4.82 16.21 28.67
C ASP A 139 5.34 15.03 29.51
N LEU A 140 5.88 15.36 30.70
CA LEU A 140 6.65 14.45 31.54
C LEU A 140 5.83 13.31 32.17
N LYS A 141 4.50 13.31 32.03
CA LYS A 141 3.63 12.25 32.57
C LYS A 141 3.69 10.96 31.75
N TRP A 142 4.14 11.01 30.49
CA TRP A 142 4.22 9.83 29.65
C TRP A 142 5.60 9.18 29.71
N GLU A 143 5.63 7.85 29.65
CA GLU A 143 6.85 7.05 29.62
C GLU A 143 6.72 5.92 28.59
N VAL A 144 7.72 5.77 27.72
CA VAL A 144 7.80 4.64 26.78
C VAL A 144 8.22 3.39 27.55
N LEU A 145 7.40 2.33 27.46
CA LEU A 145 7.72 1.02 28.02
C LEU A 145 8.52 0.19 27.01
N GLU A 146 7.99 0.03 25.80
CA GLU A 146 8.65 -0.75 24.75
C GLU A 146 8.17 -0.33 23.34
N PRO A 147 9.04 -0.40 22.31
CA PRO A 147 8.61 -0.34 20.93
C PRO A 147 7.85 -1.61 20.53
N LEU A 148 6.64 -1.45 20.00
CA LEU A 148 5.83 -2.55 19.45
C LEU A 148 6.17 -2.74 17.97
N ARG A 149 7.20 -3.53 17.69
CA ARG A 149 7.80 -3.65 16.36
C ARG A 149 6.85 -4.31 15.36
N ASP A 150 6.49 -3.55 14.34
CA ASP A 150 5.76 -4.01 13.16
C ASP A 150 4.47 -4.79 13.46
N ILE A 151 3.74 -4.41 14.52
CA ILE A 151 2.46 -5.05 14.91
C ILE A 151 1.31 -4.78 13.92
N GLY A 152 1.48 -3.79 13.03
CA GLY A 152 0.55 -3.41 11.97
C GLY A 152 1.21 -3.43 10.59
N TRP A 153 0.39 -3.31 9.53
CA TRP A 153 0.84 -3.47 8.14
C TRP A 153 1.49 -2.22 7.54
N ARG A 154 1.20 -1.03 8.08
CA ARG A 154 1.66 0.24 7.51
C ARG A 154 3.14 0.45 7.80
N ILE A 155 3.93 0.61 6.74
CA ILE A 155 5.38 0.80 6.82
C ILE A 155 5.75 2.05 7.64
N ARG A 156 5.07 3.16 7.35
CA ARG A 156 5.30 4.49 7.93
C ARG A 156 4.42 4.79 9.14
N LYS A 157 3.98 3.75 9.85
CA LYS A 157 3.29 3.86 11.15
C LYS A 157 4.03 3.01 12.18
N LYS A 158 4.49 3.63 13.26
CA LYS A 158 5.25 2.99 14.33
C LYS A 158 4.51 3.09 15.64
N TYR A 159 4.67 2.05 16.46
CA TYR A 159 3.87 1.82 17.64
C TYR A 159 4.77 1.68 18.86
N PHE A 160 4.34 2.26 19.97
CA PHE A 160 5.02 2.15 21.25
C PHE A 160 3.99 1.85 22.33
N LEU A 161 4.31 0.91 23.21
CA LEU A 161 3.58 0.73 24.44
C LEU A 161 4.07 1.78 25.42
N ILE A 162 3.14 2.54 25.99
CA ILE A 162 3.46 3.62 26.93
C ILE A 162 2.59 3.48 28.19
N LYS A 163 3.00 4.16 29.26
CA LYS A 163 2.18 4.36 30.48
C LYS A 163 2.13 5.83 30.84
N ASN A 164 1.06 6.21 31.53
CA ASN A 164 1.03 7.46 32.28
C ASN A 164 1.60 7.18 33.68
N LYS A 165 2.56 7.99 34.15
CA LYS A 165 3.16 7.89 35.49
C LYS A 165 2.14 8.07 36.60
N GLU A 166 1.10 8.84 36.36
CA GLU A 166 -0.02 9.06 37.28
C GLU A 166 -1.00 7.87 37.31
N GLN A 167 -1.02 7.05 36.25
CA GLN A 167 -1.88 5.87 36.11
C GLN A 167 -1.04 4.64 35.73
N PRO A 168 -0.14 4.17 36.63
CA PRO A 168 0.90 3.20 36.30
C PRO A 168 0.38 1.79 35.99
N LYS A 169 -0.89 1.50 36.26
CA LYS A 169 -1.54 0.21 35.90
C LYS A 169 -2.08 0.21 34.48
N GLU A 170 -2.38 1.36 33.91
CA GLU A 170 -2.92 1.46 32.56
C GLU A 170 -1.81 1.41 31.51
N ARG A 171 -2.18 0.91 30.33
CA ARG A 171 -1.28 0.78 29.18
C ARG A 171 -1.95 1.43 27.98
N TYR A 172 -1.15 2.17 27.23
CA TYR A 172 -1.63 2.91 26.07
C TYR A 172 -0.78 2.58 24.85
N LEU A 173 -1.43 2.66 23.70
CA LEU A 173 -0.80 2.56 22.41
C LEU A 173 -0.51 3.97 21.90
N LEU A 174 0.77 4.30 21.80
CA LEU A 174 1.21 5.46 21.04
C LEU A 174 1.46 5.03 19.59
N SER A 175 0.89 5.78 18.64
CA SER A 175 1.18 5.64 17.22
C SER A 175 1.84 6.91 16.70
N TRP A 176 2.97 6.77 16.04
CA TRP A 176 3.58 7.81 15.20
C TRP A 176 3.37 7.44 13.73
N VAL A 177 2.87 8.37 12.92
CA VAL A 177 2.46 8.09 11.54
C VAL A 177 2.81 9.24 10.61
N ASP A 178 3.42 8.93 9.46
CA ASP A 178 3.60 9.92 8.39
C ASP A 178 2.26 10.33 7.80
N LEU A 179 2.12 11.60 7.44
CA LEU A 179 0.98 12.06 6.65
C LEU A 179 1.05 11.44 5.27
N GLY A 180 -0.10 11.05 4.72
CA GLY A 180 -0.17 10.32 3.46
C GLY A 180 -0.52 11.20 2.26
N PRO A 181 -0.47 10.63 1.05
CA PRO A 181 -0.73 11.34 -0.20
C PRO A 181 -2.16 11.87 -0.34
N ASP A 182 -3.11 11.37 0.47
CA ASP A 182 -4.51 11.85 0.49
C ASP A 182 -4.74 12.95 1.54
N LYS A 183 -3.70 13.60 2.07
CA LYS A 183 -3.85 14.70 3.05
C LYS A 183 -4.32 15.96 2.33
N PHE A 184 -5.63 16.02 2.06
CA PHE A 184 -6.27 17.16 1.40
C PHE A 184 -6.67 18.29 2.36
N LEU A 185 -6.66 18.03 3.67
CA LEU A 185 -6.92 19.06 4.67
C LEU A 185 -5.72 20.00 4.83
N SER A 186 -6.01 21.29 4.98
CA SER A 186 -5.03 22.27 5.45
C SER A 186 -4.57 21.91 6.87
N ASP A 187 -3.40 22.38 7.31
CA ASP A 187 -2.89 22.06 8.65
C ASP A 187 -3.83 22.55 9.75
N LYS A 188 -4.47 23.71 9.55
CA LYS A 188 -5.46 24.28 10.48
C LYS A 188 -6.73 23.43 10.54
N ASP A 189 -7.23 22.98 9.40
CA ASP A 189 -8.44 22.15 9.36
C ASP A 189 -8.14 20.74 9.89
N LEU A 190 -6.94 20.18 9.62
CA LEU A 190 -6.48 18.92 10.20
C LEU A 190 -6.40 19.01 11.73
N GLN A 191 -5.78 20.05 12.29
CA GLN A 191 -5.76 20.26 13.75
C GLN A 191 -7.17 20.35 14.34
N SER A 192 -8.08 21.05 13.66
CA SER A 192 -9.48 21.15 14.07
C SER A 192 -10.19 19.79 14.02
N ALA A 193 -9.88 18.97 13.01
CA ALA A 193 -10.41 17.63 12.85
C ALA A 193 -9.90 16.67 13.93
N MET A 194 -8.59 16.72 14.24
CA MET A 194 -7.99 15.94 15.32
C MET A 194 -8.58 16.32 16.69
N LYS A 195 -8.81 17.61 16.94
CA LYS A 195 -9.49 18.09 18.15
C LYS A 195 -10.92 17.59 18.28
N LEU A 196 -11.66 17.51 17.17
CA LEU A 196 -12.99 16.90 17.15
C LEU A 196 -12.89 15.41 17.51
N LEU A 197 -11.97 14.67 16.88
CA LEU A 197 -11.82 13.24 17.13
C LEU A 197 -11.42 12.91 18.57
N THR A 198 -10.58 13.74 19.20
CA THR A 198 -10.20 13.54 20.61
C THR A 198 -11.32 13.86 21.59
N SER A 199 -12.34 14.64 21.18
CA SER A 199 -13.51 14.91 22.02
C SER A 199 -14.67 13.93 21.82
N LEU A 200 -14.56 12.98 20.89
CA LEU A 200 -15.61 11.97 20.67
C LEU A 200 -15.61 10.94 21.80
N SER A 201 -16.77 10.76 22.43
CA SER A 201 -17.05 9.66 23.34
C SER A 201 -18.30 8.94 22.84
N THR A 202 -18.11 7.77 22.25
CA THR A 202 -19.19 6.98 21.66
C THR A 202 -18.91 5.50 21.87
N PRO A 203 -19.94 4.64 22.03
CA PRO A 203 -19.74 3.23 22.33
C PRO A 203 -19.06 2.46 21.18
N TYR A 204 -19.20 2.93 19.93
CA TYR A 204 -18.77 2.21 18.72
C TYR A 204 -17.47 2.75 18.09
N LEU A 205 -16.83 3.75 18.69
CA LEU A 205 -15.52 4.25 18.26
C LEU A 205 -14.52 4.09 19.41
N CYS A 206 -13.30 3.64 19.11
CA CYS A 206 -12.25 3.62 20.11
C CYS A 206 -11.83 5.05 20.45
N PRO A 207 -11.71 5.40 21.74
CA PRO A 207 -11.34 6.76 22.13
C PRO A 207 -9.92 7.10 21.68
N LEU A 208 -9.77 8.27 21.06
CA LEU A 208 -8.49 8.90 20.78
C LEU A 208 -8.18 9.88 21.91
N LEU A 209 -7.32 9.48 22.85
CA LEU A 209 -7.07 10.26 24.07
C LEU A 209 -6.19 11.48 23.81
N PHE A 210 -5.30 11.38 22.82
CA PHE A 210 -4.39 12.45 22.47
C PHE A 210 -4.08 12.42 20.98
N SER A 211 -3.87 13.61 20.42
CA SER A 211 -3.35 13.81 19.09
C SER A 211 -2.48 15.05 19.02
N SER A 212 -1.35 14.95 18.31
CA SER A 212 -0.54 16.09 17.88
C SER A 212 -0.13 15.89 16.44
N THR A 213 -0.18 16.95 15.64
CA THR A 213 0.19 16.92 14.22
C THR A 213 1.35 17.87 13.98
N SER A 214 2.35 17.43 13.20
CA SER A 214 3.43 18.25 12.67
C SER A 214 3.24 18.51 11.18
N GLU A 215 4.22 19.15 10.53
CA GLU A 215 4.19 19.40 9.08
C GLU A 215 4.14 18.10 8.24
N SER A 216 4.64 16.97 8.78
CA SER A 216 4.79 15.72 8.02
C SER A 216 4.30 14.46 8.74
N SER A 217 3.90 14.54 10.01
CA SER A 217 3.51 13.37 10.79
C SER A 217 2.43 13.68 11.82
N ALA A 218 1.88 12.65 12.44
CA ALA A 218 1.02 12.75 13.62
C ALA A 218 1.46 11.77 14.71
N LEU A 219 1.27 12.19 15.97
CA LEU A 219 1.43 11.40 17.18
C LEU A 219 0.06 11.23 17.84
N LEU A 220 -0.32 9.99 18.12
CA LEU A 220 -1.66 9.60 18.55
C LEU A 220 -1.55 8.69 19.77
N ILE A 221 -2.39 8.87 20.79
CA ILE A 221 -2.44 7.99 21.96
C ILE A 221 -3.87 7.49 22.18
N ARG A 222 -4.00 6.19 22.42
CA ARG A 222 -5.28 5.51 22.73
C ARG A 222 -5.06 4.40 23.75
N PRO A 223 -6.11 3.87 24.42
CA PRO A 223 -5.99 2.71 25.27
C PRO A 223 -5.40 1.51 24.51
N PHE A 224 -4.52 0.74 25.14
CA PHE A 224 -4.00 -0.48 24.56
C PHE A 224 -4.94 -1.66 24.86
N SER A 225 -5.31 -2.42 23.82
CA SER A 225 -6.11 -3.64 23.98
C SER A 225 -5.19 -4.86 24.10
N GLU A 226 -5.10 -5.45 25.30
CA GLU A 226 -4.37 -6.71 25.52
C GLU A 226 -5.03 -7.90 24.79
N LYS A 227 -6.33 -7.79 24.46
CA LYS A 227 -7.08 -8.78 23.67
C LYS A 227 -6.86 -8.63 22.16
N GLY A 228 -6.33 -7.49 21.71
CA GLY A 228 -6.11 -7.20 20.29
C GLY A 228 -7.36 -6.82 19.52
N SER A 229 -7.20 -6.84 18.19
CA SER A 229 -8.23 -6.53 17.20
C SER A 229 -9.09 -7.75 16.87
N LEU A 230 -10.25 -7.52 16.24
CA LEU A 230 -11.12 -8.56 15.70
C LEU A 230 -10.35 -9.57 14.83
N ARG A 231 -9.36 -9.11 14.07
CA ARG A 231 -8.50 -10.02 13.30
C ARG A 231 -7.61 -10.90 14.16
N ASP A 232 -7.10 -10.37 15.27
CA ASP A 232 -6.33 -11.18 16.22
C ASP A 232 -7.20 -12.28 16.84
N HIS A 233 -8.48 -11.99 17.10
CA HIS A 233 -9.48 -12.97 17.56
C HIS A 233 -9.76 -14.04 16.51
N ILE A 234 -10.08 -13.65 15.28
CA ILE A 234 -10.34 -14.57 14.14
C ILE A 234 -9.16 -15.51 13.90
N CYS A 235 -7.93 -14.96 13.91
CA CYS A 235 -6.72 -15.75 13.67
C CYS A 235 -6.19 -16.47 14.92
N LYS A 236 -6.75 -16.18 16.11
CA LYS A 236 -6.32 -16.71 17.42
C LYS A 236 -4.82 -16.47 17.70
N VAL A 237 -4.38 -15.21 17.52
CA VAL A 237 -2.98 -14.78 17.64
C VAL A 237 -2.76 -13.73 18.73
N LYS A 238 -1.51 -13.55 19.16
CA LYS A 238 -1.15 -12.59 20.21
C LYS A 238 -0.97 -11.18 19.64
N PRO A 239 -1.57 -10.12 20.21
CA PRO A 239 -1.61 -8.80 19.57
C PRO A 239 -0.23 -8.13 19.38
N ARG A 240 0.73 -8.42 20.27
CA ARG A 240 2.08 -7.83 20.28
C ARG A 240 3.05 -8.47 19.28
N GLU A 241 2.68 -9.59 18.64
CA GLU A 241 3.50 -10.20 17.60
C GLU A 241 3.49 -9.36 16.32
N SER A 242 4.55 -9.47 15.51
CA SER A 242 4.64 -8.74 14.26
C SER A 242 3.55 -9.17 13.27
N TYR A 243 3.08 -8.23 12.46
CA TYR A 243 1.97 -8.40 11.53
C TYR A 243 2.17 -9.58 10.57
N LEU A 244 3.40 -9.75 10.05
CA LEU A 244 3.73 -10.89 9.20
C LEU A 244 3.63 -12.23 9.94
N LYS A 245 4.07 -12.29 11.21
CA LYS A 245 3.95 -13.49 12.04
C LYS A 245 2.50 -13.85 12.30
N LYS A 246 1.67 -12.85 12.62
CA LYS A 246 0.26 -13.02 12.97
C LYS A 246 -0.58 -13.53 11.80
N TYR A 247 -0.40 -12.97 10.61
CA TYR A 247 -1.35 -13.16 9.51
C TYR A 247 -0.77 -13.84 8.27
N GLY A 248 0.54 -14.11 8.23
CA GLY A 248 1.17 -14.76 7.08
C GLY A 248 0.61 -16.16 6.82
N ASN A 249 0.52 -16.99 7.85
CA ASN A 249 -0.06 -18.33 7.78
C ASN A 249 -0.72 -18.73 9.12
N PRO A 250 -1.87 -18.14 9.47
CA PRO A 250 -2.54 -18.38 10.74
C PRO A 250 -3.14 -19.78 10.80
N LYS A 251 -2.51 -20.68 11.58
CA LYS A 251 -2.90 -22.11 11.65
C LYS A 251 -4.29 -22.36 12.22
N ASN A 252 -4.77 -21.47 13.09
CA ASN A 252 -6.00 -21.65 13.86
C ASN A 252 -7.12 -20.68 13.44
N SER A 253 -7.00 -20.08 12.25
CA SER A 253 -7.96 -19.09 11.76
C SER A 253 -9.34 -19.73 11.56
N GLN A 254 -10.38 -19.09 12.08
CA GLN A 254 -11.74 -19.62 12.03
C GLN A 254 -12.77 -18.49 11.92
N GLY A 255 -13.85 -18.74 11.18
CA GLY A 255 -15.01 -17.86 11.15
C GLY A 255 -15.70 -17.79 12.52
N LEU A 256 -16.47 -16.72 12.71
CA LEU A 256 -17.24 -16.46 13.93
C LEU A 256 -18.59 -17.19 13.91
N GLU A 257 -19.18 -17.34 15.08
CA GLU A 257 -20.54 -17.84 15.23
C GLU A 257 -21.56 -16.83 14.66
N LEU A 258 -22.71 -17.31 14.20
CA LEU A 258 -23.73 -16.43 13.58
C LEU A 258 -24.18 -15.30 14.52
N SER A 259 -24.32 -15.58 15.81
CA SER A 259 -24.70 -14.57 16.82
C SER A 259 -23.68 -13.42 16.86
N ASP A 260 -22.39 -13.74 16.82
CA ASP A 260 -21.32 -12.75 16.81
C ASP A 260 -21.27 -12.00 15.47
N ILE A 261 -21.43 -12.69 14.34
CA ILE A 261 -21.51 -12.05 13.01
C ILE A 261 -22.63 -11.00 12.97
N LYS A 262 -23.83 -11.37 13.46
CA LYS A 262 -24.98 -10.47 13.52
C LYS A 262 -24.72 -9.29 14.44
N LEU A 263 -24.27 -9.55 15.68
CA LEU A 263 -24.02 -8.53 16.69
C LEU A 263 -22.92 -7.55 16.25
N TYR A 264 -21.76 -8.07 15.87
CA TYR A 264 -20.60 -7.27 15.49
C TYR A 264 -20.88 -6.52 14.19
N GLY A 265 -21.47 -7.19 13.20
CA GLY A 265 -21.88 -6.56 11.94
C GLY A 265 -22.82 -5.38 12.19
N ARG A 266 -23.84 -5.56 13.05
CA ARG A 266 -24.74 -4.47 13.42
C ARG A 266 -24.02 -3.31 14.11
N GLN A 267 -23.20 -3.58 15.13
CA GLN A 267 -22.45 -2.54 15.86
C GLN A 267 -21.46 -1.77 14.96
N ILE A 268 -20.78 -2.47 14.05
CA ILE A 268 -19.89 -1.86 13.05
C ILE A 268 -20.67 -0.93 12.12
N LEU A 269 -21.83 -1.37 11.62
CA LEU A 269 -22.69 -0.55 10.77
C LEU A 269 -23.21 0.70 11.49
N GLU A 270 -23.56 0.62 12.77
CA GLU A 270 -23.91 1.81 13.57
C GLU A 270 -22.73 2.77 13.72
N GLY A 271 -21.52 2.25 13.94
CA GLY A 271 -20.30 3.07 13.98
C GLY A 271 -20.03 3.78 12.65
N LEU A 272 -20.20 3.09 11.52
CA LEU A 272 -20.10 3.70 10.18
C LEU A 272 -21.19 4.76 9.96
N LYS A 273 -22.43 4.46 10.33
CA LYS A 273 -23.56 5.37 10.20
C LYS A 273 -23.31 6.66 10.99
N LEU A 274 -22.81 6.54 12.22
CA LEU A 274 -22.48 7.68 13.07
C LEU A 274 -21.44 8.60 12.43
N LEU A 275 -20.40 8.02 11.80
CA LEU A 275 -19.40 8.78 11.05
C LEU A 275 -20.00 9.45 9.81
N HIS A 276 -20.81 8.72 9.03
CA HIS A 276 -21.45 9.23 7.81
C HIS A 276 -22.41 10.38 8.10
N ASP A 277 -23.23 10.28 9.15
CA ASP A 277 -24.12 11.35 9.61
C ASP A 277 -23.33 12.59 10.03
N GLY A 278 -22.12 12.40 10.58
CA GLY A 278 -21.13 13.44 10.87
C GLY A 278 -20.34 13.96 9.66
N CYS A 279 -20.60 13.48 8.44
CA CYS A 279 -19.80 13.78 7.24
C CYS A 279 -18.32 13.37 7.35
N ILE A 280 -18.00 12.41 8.23
CA ILE A 280 -16.68 11.80 8.35
C ILE A 280 -16.72 10.49 7.55
N PHE A 281 -15.87 10.40 6.55
CA PHE A 281 -15.73 9.18 5.75
C PHE A 281 -14.63 8.30 6.33
N TYR A 282 -14.91 7.01 6.59
CA TYR A 282 -13.97 6.17 7.31
C TYR A 282 -12.89 5.57 6.40
N GLY A 283 -13.27 4.92 5.30
CA GLY A 283 -12.38 4.40 4.25
C GLY A 283 -11.40 3.30 4.65
N HIS A 284 -11.32 2.97 5.93
CA HIS A 284 -10.26 2.16 6.53
C HIS A 284 -10.79 0.94 7.31
N LEU A 285 -12.06 0.57 7.09
CA LEU A 285 -12.64 -0.60 7.74
C LEU A 285 -11.96 -1.89 7.28
N HIS A 286 -11.48 -2.66 8.25
CA HIS A 286 -11.01 -4.04 8.12
C HIS A 286 -10.88 -4.65 9.52
N ALA A 287 -10.72 -5.97 9.63
CA ALA A 287 -10.74 -6.65 10.92
C ALA A 287 -9.66 -6.15 11.91
N SER A 288 -8.48 -5.73 11.42
CA SER A 288 -7.44 -5.16 12.29
C SER A 288 -7.73 -3.74 12.82
N ASN A 289 -8.75 -3.05 12.31
CA ASN A 289 -9.19 -1.73 12.80
C ASN A 289 -10.50 -1.81 13.60
N VAL A 290 -10.88 -3.00 14.06
CA VAL A 290 -12.01 -3.19 14.97
C VAL A 290 -11.47 -3.80 16.26
N ILE A 291 -11.76 -3.18 17.41
CA ILE A 291 -11.54 -3.79 18.73
C ILE A 291 -12.84 -4.42 19.19
N VAL A 292 -12.75 -5.59 19.79
CA VAL A 292 -13.88 -6.22 20.50
C VAL A 292 -13.53 -6.28 21.98
N ASP A 293 -14.36 -5.64 22.80
CA ASP A 293 -14.24 -5.73 24.24
C ASP A 293 -15.61 -5.80 24.90
N GLY A 294 -15.81 -6.80 25.77
CA GLY A 294 -17.10 -7.07 26.39
C GLY A 294 -18.25 -7.29 25.41
N GLY A 295 -17.97 -7.84 24.21
CA GLY A 295 -18.98 -8.02 23.14
C GLY A 295 -19.36 -6.72 22.40
N VAL A 296 -18.60 -5.63 22.60
CA VAL A 296 -18.80 -4.36 21.89
C VAL A 296 -17.67 -4.13 20.89
N CYS A 297 -18.04 -4.00 19.62
CA CYS A 297 -17.16 -3.60 18.53
C CYS A 297 -16.94 -2.09 18.53
N ARG A 298 -15.67 -1.70 18.41
CA ARG A 298 -15.25 -0.30 18.31
C ARG A 298 -14.32 -0.09 17.13
N LEU A 299 -14.63 0.90 16.28
CA LEU A 299 -13.80 1.27 15.14
C LEU A 299 -12.57 2.05 15.63
N MET A 300 -11.39 1.66 15.15
CA MET A 300 -10.12 2.32 15.42
C MET A 300 -9.61 3.11 14.21
N ASP A 301 -8.63 3.98 14.45
CA ASP A 301 -7.95 4.73 13.40
C ASP A 301 -8.90 5.55 12.48
N VAL A 302 -9.94 6.15 13.06
CA VAL A 302 -10.89 7.03 12.33
C VAL A 302 -10.17 8.22 11.70
N GLU A 303 -9.07 8.67 12.31
CA GLU A 303 -8.21 9.75 11.85
C GLU A 303 -7.49 9.46 10.53
N ASN A 304 -7.37 8.19 10.11
CA ASN A 304 -6.57 7.82 8.93
C ASN A 304 -6.98 8.59 7.66
N GLY A 305 -8.28 8.79 7.45
CA GLY A 305 -8.79 9.54 6.30
C GLY A 305 -8.38 11.02 6.31
N MET A 306 -8.31 11.63 7.50
CA MET A 306 -7.86 13.02 7.68
C MET A 306 -6.34 13.15 7.55
N LEU A 307 -5.60 12.14 8.02
CA LEU A 307 -4.15 12.04 7.86
C LEU A 307 -3.72 11.71 6.43
N GLY A 308 -4.67 11.34 5.57
CA GLY A 308 -4.42 11.07 4.16
C GLY A 308 -3.67 9.77 3.88
N VAL A 309 -3.61 8.86 4.86
CA VAL A 309 -2.92 7.58 4.67
C VAL A 309 -3.78 6.66 3.81
N PRO A 310 -3.19 5.84 2.92
CA PRO A 310 -3.96 4.99 2.03
C PRO A 310 -4.62 3.82 2.78
N SER A 311 -5.74 3.33 2.24
CA SER A 311 -6.47 2.17 2.75
C SER A 311 -5.84 0.87 2.31
N VAL A 312 -5.88 -0.16 3.17
CA VAL A 312 -5.36 -1.50 2.83
C VAL A 312 -6.08 -2.11 1.63
N LEU A 313 -7.35 -1.76 1.44
CA LEU A 313 -8.18 -2.25 0.33
C LEU A 313 -8.13 -1.36 -0.91
N ARG A 314 -7.32 -0.29 -0.91
CA ARG A 314 -7.15 0.60 -2.08
C ARG A 314 -6.78 -0.16 -3.35
N PRO A 315 -5.84 -1.11 -3.35
CA PRO A 315 -5.51 -1.89 -4.54
C PRO A 315 -6.69 -2.71 -5.08
N SER A 316 -7.66 -3.04 -4.25
CA SER A 316 -8.87 -3.79 -4.64
C SER A 316 -9.93 -2.87 -5.24
N PHE A 317 -10.31 -1.79 -4.55
CA PHE A 317 -11.41 -0.93 -5.02
C PHE A 317 -11.02 -0.01 -6.18
N THR A 318 -9.74 0.36 -6.32
CA THR A 318 -9.25 1.13 -7.49
C THR A 318 -9.35 0.33 -8.80
N GLN A 319 -9.49 -0.99 -8.72
CA GLN A 319 -9.70 -1.83 -9.90
C GLN A 319 -11.17 -1.80 -10.40
N LEU A 320 -12.10 -1.23 -9.62
CA LEU A 320 -13.54 -1.30 -9.84
C LEU A 320 -14.11 0.09 -10.13
N ARG A 321 -14.37 0.38 -11.42
CA ARG A 321 -14.74 1.72 -11.95
C ARG A 321 -15.98 2.37 -11.32
N LYS A 322 -16.85 1.58 -10.69
CA LYS A 322 -18.13 2.06 -10.13
C LYS A 322 -18.08 2.31 -8.63
N ILE A 323 -17.00 1.90 -7.97
CA ILE A 323 -16.79 2.26 -6.57
C ILE A 323 -16.36 3.72 -6.52
N ASN A 324 -17.13 4.52 -5.79
CA ASN A 324 -16.83 5.90 -5.43
C ASN A 324 -16.59 5.99 -3.93
N VAL A 325 -16.17 7.16 -3.44
CA VAL A 325 -15.86 7.39 -2.02
C VAL A 325 -17.04 7.02 -1.11
N LEU A 326 -18.29 7.26 -1.50
CA LEU A 326 -19.46 6.89 -0.67
C LEU A 326 -19.62 5.38 -0.49
N SER A 327 -19.23 4.59 -1.48
CA SER A 327 -19.36 3.12 -1.46
C SER A 327 -18.16 2.38 -0.87
N ILE A 328 -17.02 3.05 -0.63
CA ILE A 328 -15.81 2.39 -0.12
C ILE A 328 -16.07 1.76 1.25
N ASP A 329 -16.78 2.42 2.16
CA ASP A 329 -17.06 1.84 3.49
C ASP A 329 -17.94 0.59 3.42
N VAL A 330 -18.89 0.57 2.49
CA VAL A 330 -19.75 -0.59 2.22
C VAL A 330 -18.93 -1.73 1.62
N PHE A 331 -18.05 -1.42 0.66
CA PHE A 331 -17.12 -2.38 0.08
C PHE A 331 -16.20 -3.01 1.14
N CYS A 332 -15.62 -2.17 1.99
CA CYS A 332 -14.79 -2.60 3.12
C CYS A 332 -15.59 -3.45 4.12
N PHE A 333 -16.87 -3.12 4.35
CA PHE A 333 -17.77 -3.92 5.19
C PHE A 333 -18.01 -5.30 4.58
N GLY A 334 -18.21 -5.41 3.26
CA GLY A 334 -18.32 -6.70 2.59
C GLY A 334 -17.08 -7.57 2.79
N HIS A 335 -15.88 -7.00 2.65
CA HIS A 335 -14.62 -7.69 2.95
C HIS A 335 -14.54 -8.16 4.41
N LEU A 336 -14.92 -7.30 5.36
CA LEU A 336 -14.93 -7.63 6.78
C LEU A 336 -15.96 -8.71 7.13
N LEU A 337 -17.17 -8.61 6.58
CA LEU A 337 -18.21 -9.63 6.76
C LEU A 337 -17.77 -10.98 6.19
N TYR A 338 -17.08 -10.98 5.05
CA TYR A 338 -16.48 -12.19 4.49
C TYR A 338 -15.43 -12.76 5.47
N GLU A 339 -14.52 -11.94 5.97
CA GLU A 339 -13.49 -12.38 6.92
C GLU A 339 -14.07 -12.90 8.24
N MET A 340 -15.10 -12.26 8.79
CA MET A 340 -15.85 -12.76 9.94
C MET A 340 -16.54 -14.09 9.66
N THR A 341 -17.01 -14.33 8.45
CA THR A 341 -17.76 -15.55 8.07
C THR A 341 -16.83 -16.73 7.83
N TYR A 342 -15.74 -16.52 7.07
CA TYR A 342 -14.88 -17.60 6.59
C TYR A 342 -13.55 -17.70 7.34
N GLY A 343 -13.29 -16.79 8.29
CA GLY A 343 -12.05 -16.74 9.07
C GLY A 343 -10.84 -16.29 8.25
N ARG A 344 -11.05 -15.78 7.04
CA ARG A 344 -9.99 -15.31 6.13
C ARG A 344 -10.55 -14.27 5.14
N PRO A 345 -9.74 -13.32 4.65
CA PRO A 345 -10.18 -12.40 3.61
C PRO A 345 -10.48 -13.15 2.29
N PRO A 346 -11.28 -12.56 1.39
CA PRO A 346 -11.50 -13.15 0.06
C PRO A 346 -10.21 -13.11 -0.77
N ASP A 347 -9.92 -14.19 -1.50
CA ASP A 347 -8.74 -14.29 -2.36
C ASP A 347 -8.76 -13.27 -3.50
N ARG A 348 -9.95 -12.95 -4.01
CA ARG A 348 -10.21 -11.97 -5.06
C ARG A 348 -11.61 -11.39 -4.94
N VAL A 349 -11.79 -10.21 -5.50
CA VAL A 349 -13.11 -9.57 -5.69
C VAL A 349 -13.21 -9.11 -7.14
N PRO A 350 -14.36 -9.27 -7.82
CA PRO A 350 -15.65 -9.78 -7.33
C PRO A 350 -15.67 -11.26 -6.94
N VAL A 351 -16.67 -11.65 -6.14
CA VAL A 351 -16.95 -13.01 -5.66
C VAL A 351 -18.35 -13.41 -6.12
N ASP A 352 -18.44 -14.28 -7.12
CA ASP A 352 -19.72 -14.82 -7.61
C ASP A 352 -20.01 -16.22 -7.07
N GLN A 353 -18.96 -16.96 -6.67
CA GLN A 353 -19.05 -18.28 -6.10
C GLN A 353 -18.45 -18.25 -4.69
N PHE A 354 -19.33 -18.22 -3.70
CA PHE A 354 -18.94 -18.24 -2.30
C PHE A 354 -18.64 -19.69 -1.88
N PRO A 355 -17.63 -19.91 -1.02
CA PRO A 355 -17.46 -21.21 -0.37
C PRO A 355 -18.73 -21.61 0.37
N PRO A 356 -19.02 -22.90 0.55
CA PRO A 356 -20.15 -23.35 1.35
C PRO A 356 -20.11 -22.68 2.73
N ALA A 357 -21.11 -21.88 3.02
CA ALA A 357 -21.30 -21.21 4.30
C ALA A 357 -22.59 -21.73 4.94
N PRO A 358 -22.61 -21.91 6.27
CA PRO A 358 -23.80 -22.37 6.97
C PRO A 358 -24.94 -21.33 6.97
N TYR A 359 -24.68 -20.06 6.60
CA TYR A 359 -25.60 -18.95 6.82
C TYR A 359 -26.02 -18.26 5.50
N THR A 360 -27.16 -18.66 4.94
CA THR A 360 -27.71 -18.09 3.68
C THR A 360 -27.97 -16.59 3.75
N ALA A 361 -28.44 -16.09 4.90
CA ALA A 361 -28.67 -14.66 5.13
C ALA A 361 -27.38 -13.83 5.00
N VAL A 362 -26.25 -14.38 5.47
CA VAL A 362 -24.94 -13.72 5.35
C VAL A 362 -24.48 -13.69 3.90
N VAL A 363 -24.66 -14.81 3.17
CA VAL A 363 -24.31 -14.90 1.75
C VAL A 363 -25.11 -13.90 0.91
N SER A 364 -26.39 -13.68 1.21
CA SER A 364 -27.22 -12.68 0.51
C SER A 364 -26.65 -11.26 0.65
N VAL A 365 -26.23 -10.87 1.86
CA VAL A 365 -25.58 -9.56 2.09
C VAL A 365 -24.21 -9.49 1.41
N LEU A 366 -23.43 -10.57 1.43
CA LEU A 366 -22.15 -10.61 0.72
C LEU A 366 -22.32 -10.49 -0.80
N GLN A 367 -23.34 -11.13 -1.38
CA GLN A 367 -23.66 -11.03 -2.80
C GLN A 367 -24.07 -9.61 -3.20
N SER A 368 -24.80 -8.88 -2.36
CA SER A 368 -25.20 -7.50 -2.66
C SER A 368 -24.05 -6.49 -2.61
N ILE A 369 -22.88 -6.88 -2.10
CA ILE A 369 -21.69 -6.01 -1.98
C ILE A 369 -20.52 -6.48 -2.87
N LEU A 370 -20.19 -7.78 -2.84
CA LEU A 370 -18.96 -8.31 -3.43
C LEU A 370 -19.16 -9.04 -4.78
N SER A 371 -20.39 -9.22 -5.25
CA SER A 371 -20.63 -9.87 -6.55
C SER A 371 -20.16 -9.01 -7.73
N THR A 372 -20.02 -9.64 -8.89
CA THR A 372 -19.73 -8.93 -10.14
C THR A 372 -20.79 -7.88 -10.46
N GLU A 373 -22.06 -8.17 -10.16
CA GLU A 373 -23.17 -7.25 -10.38
C GLU A 373 -23.10 -6.07 -9.41
N ALA A 374 -22.89 -6.32 -8.11
CA ALA A 374 -22.74 -5.27 -7.11
C ALA A 374 -21.56 -4.33 -7.41
N CYS A 375 -20.45 -4.86 -7.93
CA CYS A 375 -19.29 -4.08 -8.33
C CYS A 375 -19.49 -3.24 -9.61
N LYS A 376 -20.58 -3.45 -10.36
CA LYS A 376 -20.95 -2.72 -11.58
C LYS A 376 -22.15 -1.80 -11.38
N SER A 377 -23.00 -2.10 -10.42
CA SER A 377 -24.19 -1.35 -10.06
C SER A 377 -23.95 -0.53 -8.78
N LYS A 378 -25.01 0.06 -8.23
CA LYS A 378 -24.95 0.82 -6.99
C LYS A 378 -25.07 -0.15 -5.81
N MET A 379 -24.04 -0.19 -4.95
CA MET A 379 -24.08 -0.92 -3.68
C MET A 379 -25.12 -0.34 -2.71
N PRO A 380 -25.66 -1.15 -1.77
CA PRO A 380 -26.52 -0.65 -0.71
C PRO A 380 -25.79 0.38 0.15
N THR A 381 -26.54 1.29 0.78
CA THR A 381 -26.05 2.22 1.79
C THR A 381 -25.91 1.53 3.15
N VAL A 382 -25.17 2.13 4.08
CA VAL A 382 -25.06 1.63 5.46
C VAL A 382 -26.45 1.52 6.12
N SER A 383 -27.33 2.49 5.90
CA SER A 383 -28.70 2.47 6.42
C SER A 383 -29.53 1.31 5.85
N GLU A 384 -29.42 1.03 4.55
CA GLU A 384 -30.10 -0.11 3.92
C GLU A 384 -29.55 -1.44 4.44
N LEU A 385 -28.23 -1.54 4.68
CA LEU A 385 -27.62 -2.73 5.28
C LEU A 385 -28.16 -2.99 6.69
N ILE A 386 -28.27 -1.97 7.53
CA ILE A 386 -28.85 -2.08 8.88
C ILE A 386 -30.28 -2.66 8.85
N GLN A 387 -31.04 -2.36 7.80
CA GLN A 387 -32.42 -2.82 7.61
C GLN A 387 -32.54 -4.22 7.01
N THR A 388 -31.43 -4.86 6.61
CA THR A 388 -31.48 -6.24 6.10
C THR A 388 -31.88 -7.22 7.20
N SER A 389 -32.47 -8.35 6.81
CA SER A 389 -32.89 -9.41 7.73
C SER A 389 -31.76 -10.00 8.58
N LEU A 390 -30.50 -9.79 8.17
CA LEU A 390 -29.33 -10.20 8.93
C LEU A 390 -29.07 -9.32 10.16
N PHE A 391 -29.44 -8.03 10.11
CA PHE A 391 -29.06 -7.06 11.14
C PHE A 391 -30.26 -6.36 11.81
N SER A 392 -31.44 -6.38 11.19
CA SER A 392 -32.60 -5.60 11.64
C SER A 392 -33.14 -6.04 13.00
N ASP A 393 -33.00 -7.33 13.35
CA ASP A 393 -33.51 -7.94 14.58
C ASP A 393 -32.50 -7.89 15.75
N VAL A 394 -31.29 -7.39 15.51
CA VAL A 394 -30.25 -7.25 16.54
C VAL A 394 -30.55 -6.04 17.42
N GLN A 395 -30.88 -6.29 18.69
CA GLN A 395 -31.08 -5.25 19.70
C GLN A 395 -29.75 -4.83 20.30
N LEU A 396 -29.48 -3.51 20.29
CA LEU A 396 -28.26 -2.94 20.86
C LEU A 396 -28.56 -2.27 22.20
N GLN A 397 -27.65 -2.43 23.17
CA GLN A 397 -27.79 -1.80 24.48
C GLN A 397 -27.70 -0.27 24.45
N HIS A 398 -26.97 0.30 23.48
CA HIS A 398 -26.71 1.74 23.37
C HIS A 398 -27.46 2.34 22.17
N SER A 399 -28.80 2.25 22.19
CA SER A 399 -29.67 2.73 21.10
C SER A 399 -29.97 4.25 21.16
N GLU A 400 -29.20 5.02 21.93
CA GLU A 400 -29.37 6.48 22.00
C GLU A 400 -29.14 7.12 20.62
N LYS A 401 -29.75 8.30 20.39
CA LYS A 401 -29.51 9.12 19.20
C LYS A 401 -28.09 9.71 19.24
N LEU A 402 -27.09 8.86 18.99
CA LEU A 402 -25.69 9.27 18.87
C LEU A 402 -25.56 10.21 17.66
N GLN A 403 -24.91 11.35 17.87
CA GLN A 403 -24.64 12.33 16.81
C GLN A 403 -23.26 12.94 16.99
N ILE A 404 -22.52 13.07 15.88
CA ILE A 404 -21.26 13.81 15.84
C ILE A 404 -21.56 15.25 15.41
N LYS A 405 -21.37 16.21 16.31
CA LYS A 405 -21.52 17.64 16.02
C LYS A 405 -20.24 18.19 15.39
N VAL A 406 -20.21 18.24 14.05
CA VAL A 406 -19.08 18.83 13.31
C VAL A 406 -19.28 20.33 13.12
N PRO A 407 -18.30 21.18 13.50
CA PRO A 407 -18.35 22.61 13.21
C PRO A 407 -18.53 22.89 11.72
N SER A 408 -19.35 23.88 11.36
CA SER A 408 -19.72 24.18 9.96
C SER A 408 -18.51 24.36 9.03
N ARG A 409 -17.51 25.14 9.48
CA ARG A 409 -16.26 25.33 8.75
C ARG A 409 -15.52 24.01 8.49
N LEU A 410 -15.42 23.16 9.51
CA LEU A 410 -14.75 21.87 9.37
C LEU A 410 -15.54 20.94 8.45
N LYS A 411 -16.88 20.97 8.52
CA LYS A 411 -17.76 20.20 7.64
C LYS A 411 -17.52 20.53 6.16
N GLU A 412 -17.38 21.80 5.81
CA GLU A 412 -17.05 22.22 4.43
C GLU A 412 -15.63 21.78 4.00
N ALA A 413 -14.66 21.85 4.91
CA ALA A 413 -13.30 21.37 4.65
C ALA A 413 -13.28 19.85 4.40
N LEU A 414 -14.01 19.06 5.20
CA LEU A 414 -14.16 17.61 5.02
C LEU A 414 -14.84 17.27 3.70
N LYS A 415 -15.87 18.04 3.30
CA LYS A 415 -16.52 17.88 2.00
C LYS A 415 -15.55 18.13 0.84
N THR A 416 -14.76 19.20 0.92
CA THR A 416 -13.73 19.52 -0.09
C THR A 416 -12.65 18.44 -0.17
N ALA A 417 -12.21 17.93 0.97
CA ALA A 417 -11.24 16.83 1.04
C ALA A 417 -11.80 15.54 0.41
N LYS A 418 -13.07 15.22 0.68
CA LYS A 418 -13.78 14.10 0.05
C LYS A 418 -13.86 14.23 -1.46
N GLU A 419 -14.19 15.41 -1.99
CA GLU A 419 -14.22 15.66 -3.43
C GLU A 419 -12.84 15.50 -4.08
N SER A 420 -11.77 15.90 -3.36
CA SER A 420 -10.39 15.71 -3.82
C SER A 420 -10.00 14.23 -3.86
N LEU A 421 -10.40 13.46 -2.84
CA LEU A 421 -10.21 11.99 -2.81
C LEU A 421 -10.97 11.30 -3.95
N GLU A 422 -12.21 11.72 -4.21
CA GLU A 422 -13.02 11.20 -5.32
C GLU A 422 -12.34 11.46 -6.68
N LYS A 423 -11.84 12.68 -6.92
CA LYS A 423 -11.10 13.00 -8.14
C LYS A 423 -9.87 12.12 -8.31
N ARG A 424 -9.07 11.92 -7.25
CA ARG A 424 -7.90 11.05 -7.29
C ARG A 424 -8.28 9.60 -7.60
N LEU A 425 -9.31 9.07 -6.95
CA LEU A 425 -9.80 7.71 -7.20
C LEU A 425 -10.24 7.51 -8.66
N GLN A 426 -10.99 8.47 -9.21
CA GLN A 426 -11.45 8.42 -10.59
C GLN A 426 -10.29 8.42 -11.60
N GLU A 427 -9.25 9.22 -11.35
CA GLU A 427 -8.05 9.24 -12.19
C GLU A 427 -7.29 7.91 -12.12
N GLU A 428 -7.10 7.35 -10.92
CA GLU A 428 -6.46 6.04 -10.74
C GLU A 428 -7.23 4.93 -11.46
N GLN A 429 -8.56 4.90 -11.30
CA GLN A 429 -9.44 3.95 -11.99
C GLN A 429 -9.36 4.11 -13.52
N ARG A 430 -9.30 5.35 -14.02
CA ARG A 430 -9.15 5.65 -15.45
C ARG A 430 -7.84 5.09 -15.99
N VAL A 431 -6.72 5.39 -15.33
CA VAL A 431 -5.38 4.92 -15.73
C VAL A 431 -5.30 3.39 -15.70
N LEU A 432 -5.79 2.74 -14.64
CA LEU A 432 -5.82 1.29 -14.52
C LEU A 432 -6.69 0.63 -15.60
N HIS A 433 -7.82 1.24 -15.94
CA HIS A 433 -8.71 0.73 -16.98
C HIS A 433 -8.11 0.87 -18.38
N GLN A 434 -7.50 2.03 -18.68
CA GLN A 434 -6.80 2.26 -19.94
C GLN A 434 -5.65 1.27 -20.11
N HIS A 435 -4.85 1.05 -19.08
CA HIS A 435 -3.78 0.06 -19.09
C HIS A 435 -4.33 -1.34 -19.38
N ARG A 436 -5.36 -1.81 -18.65
CA ARG A 436 -5.98 -3.12 -18.90
C ARG A 436 -6.51 -3.29 -20.32
N ARG A 437 -7.08 -2.24 -20.92
CA ARG A 437 -7.53 -2.26 -22.31
C ARG A 437 -6.35 -2.40 -23.28
N LEU A 438 -5.27 -1.65 -23.07
CA LEU A 438 -4.06 -1.72 -23.89
C LEU A 438 -3.38 -3.09 -23.77
N THR A 439 -3.20 -3.62 -22.56
CA THR A 439 -2.60 -4.95 -22.34
C THR A 439 -3.43 -6.05 -23.01
N ARG A 440 -4.76 -6.01 -22.92
CA ARG A 440 -5.64 -6.95 -23.63
C ARG A 440 -5.50 -6.83 -25.14
N ALA A 441 -5.49 -5.61 -25.68
CA ALA A 441 -5.29 -5.37 -27.11
C ALA A 441 -3.92 -5.87 -27.59
N GLN A 442 -2.85 -5.64 -26.83
CA GLN A 442 -1.50 -6.15 -27.12
C GLN A 442 -1.46 -7.68 -27.07
N SER A 443 -2.09 -8.31 -26.08
CA SER A 443 -2.15 -9.78 -25.99
C SER A 443 -2.92 -10.40 -27.17
N HIS A 444 -4.04 -9.78 -27.58
CA HIS A 444 -4.80 -10.22 -28.74
C HIS A 444 -4.01 -10.02 -30.05
N HIS A 445 -3.35 -8.88 -30.20
CA HIS A 445 -2.48 -8.56 -31.35
C HIS A 445 -1.26 -9.49 -31.44
N GLY A 446 -0.71 -9.89 -30.29
CA GLY A 446 0.42 -10.80 -30.17
C GLY A 446 0.05 -12.29 -30.17
N SER A 447 -1.24 -12.63 -30.23
CA SER A 447 -1.70 -14.02 -30.25
C SER A 447 -1.26 -14.74 -31.53
N GLU A 448 -0.98 -16.04 -31.42
CA GLU A 448 -0.57 -16.86 -32.56
C GLU A 448 -1.65 -16.91 -33.65
N GLU A 449 -2.93 -16.82 -33.28
CA GLU A 449 -4.06 -16.77 -34.21
C GLU A 449 -4.07 -15.49 -35.03
N GLU A 450 -3.87 -14.32 -34.41
CA GLU A 450 -3.80 -13.04 -35.10
C GLU A 450 -2.51 -12.90 -35.93
N LYS A 451 -1.37 -13.42 -35.44
CA LYS A 451 -0.13 -13.55 -36.23
C LYS A 451 -0.32 -14.44 -37.46
N LYS A 452 -0.99 -15.59 -37.32
CA LYS A 452 -1.33 -16.48 -38.44
C LYS A 452 -2.28 -15.79 -39.42
N ARG A 453 -3.32 -15.11 -38.93
CA ARG A 453 -4.28 -14.35 -39.76
C ARG A 453 -3.58 -13.27 -40.59
N ARG A 454 -2.61 -12.55 -40.01
CA ARG A 454 -1.80 -11.56 -40.75
C ARG A 454 -0.87 -12.17 -41.78
N LYS A 455 -0.22 -13.29 -41.45
CA LYS A 455 0.59 -14.04 -42.43
C LYS A 455 -0.28 -14.46 -43.63
N ILE A 456 -1.52 -14.89 -43.39
CA ILE A 456 -2.48 -15.24 -44.44
C ILE A 456 -2.92 -14.00 -45.24
N LEU A 457 -3.26 -12.90 -44.58
CA LEU A 457 -3.65 -11.65 -45.25
C LEU A 457 -2.50 -11.09 -46.11
N ALA A 458 -1.28 -11.07 -45.58
CA ALA A 458 -0.10 -10.62 -46.32
C ALA A 458 0.15 -11.48 -47.56
N ARG A 459 0.00 -12.81 -47.46
CA ARG A 459 0.09 -13.73 -48.61
C ARG A 459 -1.00 -13.45 -49.65
N LYS A 460 -2.22 -13.11 -49.23
CA LYS A 460 -3.33 -12.73 -50.14
C LYS A 460 -3.11 -11.37 -50.81
N VAL A 461 -2.46 -10.42 -50.14
CA VAL A 461 -2.09 -9.12 -50.72
C VAL A 461 -0.98 -9.29 -51.76
N VAL A 462 0.02 -10.12 -51.48
CA VAL A 462 1.08 -10.47 -52.45
C VAL A 462 0.52 -11.17 -53.69
N GLN A 463 -0.52 -11.99 -53.55
CA GLN A 463 -1.20 -12.63 -54.69
C GLN A 463 -2.14 -11.70 -55.48
N LYS A 464 -2.52 -10.54 -54.93
CA LYS A 464 -3.44 -9.58 -55.59
C LYS A 464 -2.72 -8.46 -56.36
N HIS A 465 -1.40 -8.41 -56.37
CA HIS A 465 -0.67 -7.61 -57.35
C HIS A 465 -0.40 -8.46 -58.59
N PRO A 466 -1.04 -8.16 -59.75
CA PRO A 466 -0.59 -8.73 -61.02
C PRO A 466 0.83 -8.23 -61.29
N LYS A 467 1.65 -9.08 -61.90
CA LYS A 467 2.96 -8.73 -62.46
C LYS A 467 2.83 -7.39 -63.21
N THR A 468 3.59 -6.39 -62.77
CA THR A 468 3.77 -5.15 -63.51
C THR A 468 4.23 -5.48 -64.94
N PRO A 469 3.67 -4.85 -65.98
CA PRO A 469 4.19 -5.03 -67.33
C PRO A 469 5.61 -4.46 -67.39
N THR A 470 6.54 -5.26 -67.91
CA THR A 470 7.88 -4.84 -68.31
C THR A 470 7.77 -3.75 -69.37
N TYR A 471 8.05 -2.51 -69.02
CA TYR A 471 8.37 -1.46 -69.98
C TYR A 471 9.89 -1.43 -70.23
N PRO A 472 10.34 -1.15 -71.47
CA PRO A 472 11.75 -1.06 -71.79
C PRO A 472 12.40 0.12 -71.07
N MET A 473 13.62 -0.11 -70.59
CA MET A 473 14.45 0.87 -69.88
C MET A 473 14.76 2.08 -70.75
N ILE A 474 14.40 3.27 -70.26
CA ILE A 474 14.98 4.54 -70.71
C ILE A 474 16.12 4.87 -69.73
N PRO A 475 17.35 5.20 -70.19
CA PRO A 475 18.43 5.57 -69.29
C PRO A 475 18.13 6.91 -68.62
N LEU A 476 18.19 6.97 -67.28
CA LEU A 476 18.22 8.23 -66.55
C LEU A 476 19.61 8.88 -66.67
N PRO A 477 19.71 10.22 -66.74
CA PRO A 477 20.99 10.91 -66.70
C PRO A 477 21.61 10.85 -65.29
N HIS A 478 22.94 10.86 -65.27
CA HIS A 478 23.78 10.82 -64.08
C HIS A 478 23.41 11.88 -63.03
N ALA A 479 23.30 11.46 -61.77
CA ALA A 479 23.21 12.35 -60.63
C ALA A 479 24.57 13.02 -60.33
N PRO A 480 24.60 14.31 -59.94
CA PRO A 480 25.83 14.97 -59.51
C PRO A 480 26.26 14.48 -58.10
N PRO A 481 27.54 14.64 -57.72
CA PRO A 481 28.04 14.15 -56.44
C PRO A 481 27.48 14.95 -55.25
N LEU A 482 27.22 14.25 -54.15
CA LEU A 482 26.87 14.80 -52.84
C LEU A 482 28.04 15.63 -52.26
N PRO A 483 27.79 16.79 -51.61
CA PRO A 483 28.81 17.49 -50.84
C PRO A 483 29.07 16.82 -49.48
N LEU A 484 30.33 16.88 -49.05
CA LEU A 484 30.83 16.40 -47.75
C LEU A 484 30.17 17.15 -46.56
N PRO A 485 30.03 16.50 -45.39
CA PRO A 485 29.47 17.14 -44.21
C PRO A 485 30.46 18.15 -43.58
N HIS A 486 29.97 19.35 -43.24
CA HIS A 486 30.67 20.34 -42.44
C HIS A 486 30.69 19.94 -40.94
N PRO A 487 31.75 20.30 -40.19
CA PRO A 487 31.83 20.05 -38.75
C PRO A 487 30.87 20.97 -37.96
N PRO A 488 30.44 20.57 -36.76
CA PRO A 488 29.45 21.31 -35.99
C PRO A 488 29.98 22.66 -35.50
N GLN A 489 29.24 23.73 -35.82
CA GLN A 489 29.40 25.04 -35.18
C GLN A 489 28.82 25.01 -33.76
N VAL A 490 29.65 25.38 -32.79
CA VAL A 490 29.26 25.67 -31.42
C VAL A 490 28.61 27.05 -31.37
N SER A 491 27.33 27.14 -31.02
CA SER A 491 26.68 28.41 -30.69
C SER A 491 26.84 28.72 -29.20
N LEU A 492 27.70 29.70 -28.91
CA LEU A 492 27.81 30.37 -27.62
C LEU A 492 26.73 31.46 -27.54
N SER A 493 25.73 31.30 -26.67
CA SER A 493 24.91 32.43 -26.21
C SER A 493 25.53 33.01 -24.95
N VAL A 494 26.00 34.25 -25.08
CA VAL A 494 26.54 35.11 -24.03
C VAL A 494 25.39 35.58 -23.13
N CYS A 495 25.48 35.31 -21.83
CA CYS A 495 24.80 36.11 -20.80
C CYS A 495 25.88 36.83 -19.98
N GLN A 496 25.86 38.16 -20.04
CA GLN A 496 26.75 39.05 -19.30
C GLN A 496 26.53 38.89 -17.78
N GLY A 497 27.64 38.72 -17.06
CA GLY A 497 27.66 38.56 -15.61
C GLY A 497 27.63 39.88 -14.82
N ARG A 498 27.21 39.77 -13.57
CA ARG A 498 27.65 40.65 -12.48
C ARG A 498 28.71 39.91 -11.66
N ILE A 499 29.94 40.38 -11.80
CA ILE A 499 31.03 40.52 -10.82
C ILE A 499 31.09 39.50 -9.66
N GLY A 500 32.18 38.73 -9.66
CA GLY A 500 33.09 38.67 -8.50
C GLY A 500 33.04 37.44 -7.61
N GLN A 501 33.79 36.39 -7.95
CA GLN A 501 34.95 35.91 -7.19
C GLN A 501 35.38 34.52 -7.68
N THR A 502 36.65 34.42 -8.04
CA THR A 502 37.35 33.20 -8.43
C THR A 502 37.66 32.36 -7.20
N VAL A 503 37.21 31.11 -7.15
CA VAL A 503 37.87 30.06 -6.37
C VAL A 503 38.02 28.81 -7.25
N VAL A 504 39.26 28.44 -7.47
CA VAL A 504 39.73 27.26 -8.20
C VAL A 504 39.29 25.99 -7.47
N CYS A 505 38.61 25.07 -8.17
CA CYS A 505 38.30 23.73 -7.65
C CYS A 505 39.20 22.69 -8.33
N LEU A 506 40.23 22.25 -7.61
CA LEU A 506 41.05 21.09 -7.96
C LEU A 506 40.27 19.81 -7.65
N ARG A 507 40.19 18.91 -8.64
CA ARG A 507 39.76 17.52 -8.47
C ARG A 507 40.70 16.81 -7.48
N GLY A 508 40.14 16.19 -6.45
CA GLY A 508 40.89 15.33 -5.54
C GLY A 508 39.97 14.49 -4.67
N SER A 509 40.18 13.17 -4.73
CA SER A 509 39.54 12.13 -3.94
C SER A 509 39.39 12.47 -2.46
N ILE A 510 38.23 12.16 -1.86
CA ILE A 510 38.05 12.15 -0.41
C ILE A 510 37.81 10.72 0.06
N THR A 511 38.92 10.07 0.40
CA THR A 511 39.01 9.10 1.49
C THR A 511 38.97 9.82 2.84
N ASN A 512 38.18 9.28 3.76
CA ASN A 512 38.27 9.39 5.24
C ASN A 512 38.51 10.76 5.88
N CYS A 513 37.49 11.22 6.63
CA CYS A 513 37.68 11.74 7.99
C CYS A 513 36.34 11.71 8.76
N VAL A 514 36.12 10.64 9.52
CA VAL A 514 35.19 10.62 10.65
C VAL A 514 36.03 10.93 11.88
N ALA A 515 35.77 12.07 12.52
CA ALA A 515 36.33 12.41 13.81
C ALA A 515 35.22 12.60 14.84
N ASN A 516 35.23 11.70 15.81
CA ASN A 516 34.87 11.88 17.22
C ASN A 516 33.48 12.42 17.59
N PHE A 517 32.55 11.49 17.82
CA PHE A 517 31.72 11.52 19.02
C PHE A 517 31.83 10.16 19.73
N LYS A 518 32.62 10.12 20.82
CA LYS A 518 32.64 9.03 21.79
C LYS A 518 31.58 9.32 22.85
N GLY A 519 30.70 8.36 23.14
CA GLY A 519 29.77 8.47 24.26
C GLY A 519 28.69 7.40 24.29
N LEU A 520 29.08 6.18 24.71
CA LEU A 520 28.27 5.12 25.31
C LEU A 520 27.12 4.46 24.50
N SER A 521 27.22 3.12 24.44
CA SER A 521 26.14 2.10 24.46
C SER A 521 25.84 1.36 23.15
N CYS A 522 26.72 0.44 22.74
CA CYS A 522 26.33 -0.74 21.94
C CYS A 522 27.38 -1.85 22.07
N LEU A 523 27.28 -2.62 23.15
CA LEU A 523 27.85 -3.96 23.25
C LEU A 523 26.66 -4.87 23.49
N PHE A 524 26.22 -5.61 22.47
CA PHE A 524 25.60 -6.94 22.53
C PHE A 524 25.04 -7.27 21.15
N PHE A 525 25.63 -8.29 20.52
CA PHE A 525 25.17 -9.12 19.38
C PHE A 525 26.22 -9.26 18.27
N MET A 526 27.21 -10.10 18.53
CA MET A 526 27.98 -10.84 17.52
C MET A 526 28.58 -12.05 18.22
N ARG A 527 27.87 -13.19 18.22
CA ARG A 527 28.46 -14.52 18.38
C ARG A 527 27.45 -15.60 18.00
N ASN A 528 27.89 -16.45 17.07
CA ASN A 528 27.43 -17.80 16.73
C ASN A 528 26.86 -17.94 15.32
N LEU A 529 27.79 -18.04 14.36
CA LEU A 529 27.62 -18.75 13.10
C LEU A 529 28.95 -19.48 12.82
N HIS A 530 29.05 -20.70 13.34
CA HIS A 530 29.97 -21.75 12.91
C HIS A 530 29.34 -23.08 13.33
N VAL A 531 28.63 -23.72 12.38
CA VAL A 531 28.91 -25.07 11.86
C VAL A 531 28.42 -25.08 10.42
#